data_AF-A0A1Y2CW75-F1
#
_entry.id   AF-A0A1Y2CW75-F1
#
_cell.length_a   1.000
_cell.length_b   1.000
_cell.length_c   1.000
_cell.angle_alpha   90.00
_cell.angle_beta   90.00
_cell.angle_gamma   90.00
#
_symmetry.space_group_name_H-M   'P 1'
#
loop_
_entity.id
_entity.type
_entity.pdbx_description
1 polymer ?
#
loop_
_entity_poly.entity_id
_entity_poly.type
_entity_poly.pdbx_seq_one_letter_code
_entity_poly.pdbx_strand_id
1 'polypeptide(L)' 'MLANAEAIPTHKFLKGKRMTAVFKFIPDTSEELSIEVGDAITIVEVFDDGSWMCEGTKE' A
#
# COMPACT_ATOMS: atom_id res chain seq x y z
N MET A 1 26.38 -19.69 17.56
CA MET A 1 25.00 -19.44 17.10
C MET A 1 25.04 -18.22 16.21
N LEU A 2 25.01 -18.41 14.89
CA LEU A 2 24.78 -17.30 13.97
C LEU A 2 23.27 -17.21 13.78
N ALA A 3 22.66 -16.12 14.22
CA ALA A 3 21.26 -15.85 13.96
C ALA A 3 21.12 -15.64 12.44
N ASN A 4 20.31 -16.47 11.79
CA ASN A 4 19.87 -16.20 10.42
C ASN A 4 19.00 -14.94 10.48
N ALA A 5 19.54 -13.81 10.02
CA ALA A 5 18.71 -12.65 9.75
C ALA A 5 17.94 -12.94 8.47
N GLU A 6 16.77 -13.58 8.59
CA GLU A 6 15.81 -13.62 7.50
C GLU A 6 15.52 -12.17 7.09
N ALA A 7 15.73 -11.84 5.82
CA ALA A 7 15.52 -10.50 5.31
C ALA A 7 14.07 -10.10 5.62
N ILE A 8 13.89 -9.01 6.37
CA ILE A 8 12.54 -8.50 6.66
C ILE A 8 11.94 -8.10 5.31
N PRO A 9 10.78 -8.66 4.91
CA PRO A 9 10.16 -8.30 3.65
C PRO A 9 9.90 -6.79 3.60
N THR A 10 10.35 -6.14 2.53
CA THR A 10 10.31 -4.67 2.37
C THR A 10 8.90 -4.11 2.50
N HIS A 11 7.87 -4.89 2.17
CA HIS A 11 6.47 -4.49 2.29
C HIS A 11 6.07 -4.14 3.73
N LYS A 12 6.66 -4.77 4.76
CA LYS A 12 6.30 -4.52 6.18
C LYS A 12 6.58 -3.08 6.63
N PHE A 13 7.43 -2.35 5.91
CA PHE A 13 7.77 -0.95 6.23
C PHE A 13 6.89 0.08 5.52
N LEU A 14 5.88 -0.37 4.76
CA LEU A 14 5.02 0.50 3.98
C LEU A 14 3.89 1.13 4.82
N LYS A 15 3.54 0.56 5.98
CA LYS A 15 2.48 1.11 6.83
C LYS A 15 2.79 2.56 7.25
N GLY A 16 1.80 3.44 7.08
CA GLY A 16 1.88 4.87 7.36
C GLY A 16 2.60 5.70 6.30
N LYS A 17 3.06 5.10 5.20
CA LYS A 17 3.69 5.84 4.10
C LYS A 17 2.61 6.50 3.24
N ARG A 18 2.83 7.78 2.93
CA ARG A 18 2.09 8.50 1.89
C ARG A 18 2.82 8.33 0.57
N MET A 19 2.07 8.01 -0.48
CA MET A 19 2.57 7.73 -1.82
C MET A 19 1.71 8.44 -2.85
N THR A 20 2.25 8.66 -4.05
CA THR A 20 1.52 9.24 -5.17
C THR A 20 1.23 8.15 -6.19
N ALA A 21 -0.02 8.04 -6.61
CA ALA A 21 -0.44 7.11 -7.64
C ALA A 21 0.17 7.51 -8.99
N VAL A 22 0.88 6.57 -9.61
CA VAL A 22 1.46 6.74 -10.95
C VAL A 22 0.64 6.06 -12.05
N PHE A 23 -0.36 5.27 -11.65
CA PHE A 23 -1.33 4.63 -12.53
C PHE A 23 -2.75 4.83 -12.00
N LYS A 24 -3.70 4.87 -12.93
CA LYS A 24 -5.12 4.82 -12.61
C LYS A 24 -5.52 3.40 -12.25
N PHE A 25 -6.29 3.25 -11.19
CA PHE A 25 -6.96 2.00 -10.82
C PHE A 25 -8.47 2.18 -10.96
N ILE A 26 -9.09 1.31 -11.77
CA ILE A 26 -10.54 1.25 -11.93
C ILE A 26 -11.01 0.05 -11.09
N PRO A 27 -11.77 0.28 -10.02
CA PRO A 27 -12.22 -0.80 -9.16
C PRO A 27 -13.29 -1.66 -9.86
N ASP A 28 -13.31 -2.94 -9.55
CA ASP A 28 -14.33 -3.88 -10.04
C ASP A 28 -15.58 -3.85 -9.15
N THR A 29 -15.43 -3.44 -7.89
CA THR A 29 -16.53 -3.36 -6.91
C THR A 29 -16.63 -1.98 -6.28
N SER A 30 -17.81 -1.65 -5.72
CA SER A 30 -18.03 -0.36 -5.05
C SER A 30 -17.32 -0.21 -3.70
N GLU A 31 -16.79 -1.30 -3.14
CA GLU A 31 -16.07 -1.29 -1.86
C GLU A 31 -14.59 -0.95 -2.03
N GLU A 32 -14.08 -1.01 -3.26
CA GLU A 32 -12.70 -0.67 -3.61
C GLU A 32 -12.54 0.82 -3.91
N LEU A 33 -11.36 1.35 -3.60
CA LEU A 33 -11.03 2.74 -3.86
C LEU A 33 -10.65 2.94 -5.33
N SER A 34 -11.33 3.86 -6.02
CA SER A 34 -10.83 4.37 -7.30
C SER A 34 -9.64 5.30 -7.10
N ILE A 35 -8.59 5.09 -7.89
CA ILE A 35 -7.34 5.87 -7.80
C ILE A 35 -7.08 6.46 -9.18
N GLU A 36 -6.85 7.77 -9.24
CA GLU A 36 -6.39 8.45 -10.45
C GLU A 36 -4.88 8.73 -10.37
N VAL A 37 -4.25 8.96 -11.53
CA VAL A 37 -2.84 9.36 -11.57
C VAL A 37 -2.67 10.71 -10.87
N GLY A 38 -1.75 10.79 -9.92
CA GLY A 38 -1.49 11.97 -9.10
C GLY A 38 -2.16 11.95 -7.73
N ASP A 39 -3.08 11.01 -7.48
CA ASP A 39 -3.73 10.90 -6.17
C ASP A 39 -2.71 10.58 -5.07
N ALA A 40 -2.85 11.25 -3.93
CA ALA A 40 -2.10 10.92 -2.73
C ALA A 40 -2.83 9.83 -1.94
N ILE A 41 -2.16 8.70 -1.73
CA ILE A 41 -2.67 7.57 -0.96
C ILE A 41 -1.81 7.32 0.27
N THR A 42 -2.42 6.87 1.36
CA THR A 42 -1.71 6.46 2.57
C THR A 42 -1.92 4.98 2.81
N ILE A 43 -0.83 4.23 3.02
CA ILE A 43 -0.93 2.80 3.34
C ILE A 43 -1.32 2.65 4.82
N VAL A 44 -2.49 2.09 5.06
CA VAL A 44 -3.06 1.93 6.40
C VAL A 44 -2.64 0.60 7.01
N GLU A 45 -2.55 -0.44 6.20
CA GLU A 45 -2.20 -1.78 6.65
C GLU A 45 -1.46 -2.57 5.57
N VAL A 46 -0.58 -3.46 6.01
CA VAL A 46 0.15 -4.39 5.15
C VAL A 46 -0.04 -5.78 5.74
N PHE A 47 -0.57 -6.69 4.94
CA PHE A 47 -0.86 -8.06 5.33
C PHE A 47 0.36 -8.96 5.10
N ASP A 48 0.39 -10.13 5.75
CA ASP A 48 1.53 -11.05 5.67
C ASP A 48 1.71 -11.70 4.29
N ASP A 49 0.66 -11.69 3.45
CA ASP A 49 0.73 -12.14 2.06
C ASP A 49 1.32 -11.09 1.09
N GLY A 50 1.69 -9.92 1.60
CA GLY A 50 2.24 -8.81 0.83
C GLY A 50 1.21 -7.87 0.20
N SER A 51 -0.09 -8.15 0.38
CA SER A 51 -1.14 -7.21 0.02
C SER A 51 -1.20 -6.04 1.00
N TRP A 52 -1.80 -4.92 0.58
CA TRP A 52 -1.86 -3.69 1.37
C TRP A 52 -3.22 -3.02 1.23
N MET A 53 -3.65 -2.39 2.31
CA MET A 53 -4.84 -1.54 2.35
C MET A 53 -4.41 -0.08 2.38
N CYS A 54 -5.07 0.76 1.58
CA CYS A 54 -4.81 2.20 1.54
C CYS A 54 -6.08 3.02 1.69
N GLU A 55 -5.89 4.28 2.06
CA GLU A 55 -6.92 5.31 2.00
C GLU A 55 -6.49 6.43 1.04
N GLY A 56 -7.45 6.97 0.29
CA GLY A 56 -7.22 8.08 -0.62
C GLY A 56 -7.40 9.42 0.09
N THR A 57 -6.41 10.30 -0.03
CA THR A 57 -6.57 11.73 0.27
C THR A 57 -6.75 12.47 -1.05
N LYS A 58 -8.00 12.81 -1.39
CA LYS A 58 -8.27 13.78 -2.47
C LYS A 58 -8.06 15.17 -1.88
N GLU A 59 -6.97 15.83 -2.25
CA GLU A 59 -6.76 17.26 -1.97
C GLU A 59 -7.55 18.14 -2.94
#